data_AF-A0A372JHH7-F1
#
_entry.id   AF-A0A372JHH7-F1
#
_cell.length_a   1.000
_cell.length_b   1.000
_cell.length_c   1.000
_cell.angle_alpha   90.00
_cell.angle_beta   90.00
_cell.angle_gamma   90.00
#
_symmetry.space_group_name_H-M   'P 1'
#
loop_
_entity.id
_entity.type
_entity.pdbx_description
1 polymer ?
#
loop_
_entity_poly.entity_id
_entity_poly.type
_entity_poly.pdbx_seq_one_letter_code
_entity_poly.pdbx_strand_id
1 'polypeptide(L)'
;DEADHPEGAAPAAGTGRTPAGTAPELPPLRQLPPDVRDFTGRDAERRAIEERLRATSAVPPIVHVTGPPGIGKTALALHAAHRVEDAFPDGQIHVQLAGASMVPRKVAAVLGEVLRALGVRPGDIPDTVEARAAAYRSRLAGRRVLVFADDAADAAQVRPLLPGEPG
;
A
#
# COMPACT_ATOMS: atom_id res chain seq x y z
N ASP A 1 -58.53 45.77 -30.00
CA ASP A 1 -57.54 45.48 -31.04
C ASP A 1 -56.29 44.89 -30.46
N GLU A 2 -56.32 43.55 -30.44
CA GLU A 2 -55.27 42.61 -30.84
C GLU A 2 -53.84 43.10 -31.15
N ALA A 3 -52.87 42.49 -30.47
CA ALA A 3 -51.66 41.83 -31.00
C ALA A 3 -50.77 41.47 -29.79
N ASP A 4 -50.92 40.31 -29.16
CA ASP A 4 -50.22 39.04 -29.46
C ASP A 4 -48.77 39.20 -29.94
N HIS A 5 -47.81 38.93 -29.05
CA HIS A 5 -46.45 38.43 -29.34
C HIS A 5 -46.03 37.54 -28.15
N PRO A 6 -45.79 36.23 -28.35
CA PRO A 6 -45.21 35.35 -27.34
C PRO A 6 -43.70 35.25 -27.56
N GLU A 7 -42.88 35.46 -26.52
CA GLU A 7 -41.44 35.19 -26.63
C GLU A 7 -40.85 34.58 -25.36
N GLY A 8 -40.39 33.34 -25.51
CA GLY A 8 -39.10 32.92 -24.96
C GLY A 8 -39.07 32.43 -23.51
N ALA A 9 -39.60 31.23 -23.26
CA ALA A 9 -39.13 30.42 -22.15
C ALA A 9 -37.65 30.08 -22.36
N ALA A 10 -36.77 30.68 -21.56
CA ALA A 10 -35.36 30.29 -21.50
C ALA A 10 -35.23 28.92 -20.80
N PRO A 11 -34.54 27.93 -21.39
CA PRO A 11 -34.32 26.67 -20.72
C PRO A 11 -33.27 26.88 -19.61
N ALA A 12 -33.63 26.49 -18.38
CA ALA A 12 -32.67 26.32 -17.31
C ALA A 12 -31.66 25.26 -17.74
N ALA A 13 -30.43 25.69 -18.02
CA ALA A 13 -29.31 24.81 -18.28
C ALA A 13 -29.01 24.01 -17.00
N GLY A 14 -29.63 22.84 -16.88
CA GLY A 14 -29.20 21.80 -15.97
C GLY A 14 -27.80 21.38 -16.38
N THR A 15 -26.78 21.89 -15.70
CA THR A 15 -25.44 21.31 -15.75
C THR A 15 -25.52 19.97 -15.02
N GLY A 16 -26.02 18.97 -15.74
CA GLY A 16 -25.86 17.57 -15.39
C GLY A 16 -24.37 17.32 -15.28
N ARG A 17 -23.87 17.27 -14.05
CA ARG A 17 -22.52 16.83 -13.76
C ARG A 17 -22.50 15.36 -14.17
N THR A 18 -21.98 15.09 -15.37
CA THR A 18 -21.74 13.71 -15.82
C THR A 18 -20.92 13.04 -14.72
N PRO A 19 -21.37 11.91 -14.14
CA PRO A 19 -20.54 11.19 -13.19
C PRO A 19 -19.26 10.82 -13.92
N ALA A 20 -18.13 11.39 -13.47
CA ALA A 20 -16.82 11.00 -13.94
C ALA A 20 -16.72 9.49 -13.75
N GLY A 21 -16.62 8.76 -14.86
CA GLY A 21 -16.55 7.30 -14.83
C GLY A 21 -15.41 6.90 -13.90
N THR A 22 -15.74 6.24 -12.80
CA THR A 22 -14.77 5.65 -11.89
C THR A 22 -13.94 4.68 -12.73
N ALA A 23 -12.67 5.01 -12.94
CA ALA A 23 -11.74 4.06 -13.55
C ALA A 23 -11.83 2.75 -12.74
N PRO A 24 -11.82 1.57 -13.38
CA PRO A 24 -11.93 0.32 -12.66
C PRO A 24 -10.84 0.25 -11.60
N GLU A 25 -11.26 0.23 -10.34
CA GLU A 25 -10.37 0.10 -9.21
C GLU A 25 -9.72 -1.28 -9.29
N LEU A 26 -8.38 -1.31 -9.34
CA LEU A 26 -7.65 -2.57 -9.40
C LEU A 26 -8.01 -3.40 -8.16
N PRO A 27 -8.21 -4.71 -8.31
CA PRO A 27 -8.50 -5.56 -7.15
C PRO A 27 -7.37 -5.43 -6.11
N PRO A 28 -7.69 -5.55 -4.81
CA PRO A 28 -6.69 -5.52 -3.75
C PRO A 28 -5.57 -6.52 -3.99
N LEU A 29 -4.32 -6.08 -3.77
CA LEU A 29 -3.17 -6.97 -3.83
C LEU A 29 -3.21 -7.93 -2.64
N ARG A 30 -2.92 -9.22 -2.87
CA ARG A 30 -2.82 -10.26 -1.83
C ARG A 30 -1.50 -11.00 -1.99
N GLN A 31 -0.42 -10.36 -1.58
CA GLN A 31 0.94 -10.82 -1.86
C GLN A 31 1.66 -11.46 -0.68
N LEU A 32 1.00 -11.54 0.50
CA LEU A 32 1.63 -12.19 1.65
C LEU A 32 1.99 -13.64 1.30
N PRO A 33 3.23 -14.08 1.61
CA PRO A 33 3.57 -15.50 1.55
C PRO A 33 2.64 -16.33 2.44
N PRO A 34 2.53 -17.66 2.22
CA PRO A 34 1.68 -18.52 3.02
C PRO A 34 1.95 -18.38 4.53
N ASP A 35 0.88 -18.39 5.33
CA ASP A 35 1.00 -18.34 6.79
C ASP A 35 1.72 -19.58 7.36
N VAL A 36 2.31 -19.40 8.52
CA VAL A 36 2.99 -20.46 9.30
C VAL A 36 1.95 -21.19 10.15
N ARG A 37 1.43 -22.31 9.63
CA ARG A 37 0.31 -23.06 10.23
C ARG A 37 0.58 -23.60 11.64
N ASP A 38 1.82 -23.86 11.97
CA ASP A 38 2.31 -24.41 13.24
C ASP A 38 3.06 -23.35 14.08
N PHE A 39 2.73 -22.06 13.90
CA PHE A 39 3.32 -21.00 14.71
C PHE A 39 2.98 -21.20 16.21
N THR A 40 4.01 -21.31 17.05
CA THR A 40 3.85 -21.50 18.49
C THR A 40 4.76 -20.55 19.28
N GLY A 41 4.33 -20.23 20.51
CA GLY A 41 5.02 -19.27 21.38
C GLY A 41 4.92 -17.83 20.85
N ARG A 42 5.54 -16.89 21.59
CA ARG A 42 5.66 -15.48 21.17
C ARG A 42 4.32 -14.73 21.05
N ASP A 43 3.29 -15.20 21.77
CA ASP A 43 1.96 -14.60 21.74
C ASP A 43 1.96 -13.12 22.17
N ALA A 44 2.84 -12.75 23.10
CA ALA A 44 2.96 -11.38 23.58
C ALA A 44 3.50 -10.46 22.47
N GLU A 45 4.59 -10.86 21.80
CA GLU A 45 5.15 -10.11 20.69
C GLU A 45 4.17 -10.04 19.52
N ARG A 46 3.49 -11.16 19.19
CA ARG A 46 2.48 -11.19 18.14
C ARG A 46 1.35 -10.20 18.42
N ARG A 47 0.77 -10.23 19.64
CA ARG A 47 -0.29 -9.31 20.06
C ARG A 47 0.16 -7.85 20.00
N ALA A 48 1.39 -7.54 20.44
CA ALA A 48 1.93 -6.19 20.37
C ALA A 48 2.03 -5.68 18.92
N ILE A 49 2.41 -6.55 17.97
CA ILE A 49 2.42 -6.22 16.53
C ILE A 49 0.98 -5.98 16.04
N GLU A 50 0.05 -6.89 16.34
CA GLU A 50 -1.36 -6.81 15.93
C GLU A 50 -2.01 -5.50 16.44
N GLU A 51 -1.86 -5.20 17.73
CA GLU A 51 -2.37 -3.99 18.37
C GLU A 51 -1.81 -2.72 17.74
N ARG A 52 -0.49 -2.71 17.47
CA ARG A 52 0.15 -1.55 16.85
C ARG A 52 -0.31 -1.32 15.41
N LEU A 53 -0.53 -2.38 14.64
CA LEU A 53 -0.99 -2.29 13.26
C LEU A 53 -2.47 -1.91 13.15
N ARG A 54 -3.29 -2.25 14.15
CA ARG A 54 -4.71 -1.87 14.21
C ARG A 54 -4.95 -0.47 14.77
N ALA A 55 -3.96 0.13 15.42
CA ALA A 55 -4.09 1.46 16.00
C ALA A 55 -4.30 2.53 14.92
N THR A 56 -5.39 3.30 15.04
CA THR A 56 -5.63 4.48 14.19
C THR A 56 -4.77 5.64 14.68
N SER A 57 -3.99 6.24 13.78
CA SER A 57 -3.07 7.34 14.08
C SER A 57 -2.97 8.30 12.89
N ALA A 58 -2.57 9.55 13.16
CA ALA A 58 -2.30 10.55 12.12
C ALA A 58 -1.06 10.22 11.26
N VAL A 59 -0.30 9.18 11.62
CA VAL A 59 0.83 8.67 10.84
C VAL A 59 0.70 7.16 10.73
N PRO A 60 0.96 6.55 9.55
CA PRO A 60 0.95 5.09 9.40
C PRO A 60 1.85 4.40 10.43
N PRO A 61 1.36 3.37 11.15
CA PRO A 61 2.19 2.65 12.11
C PRO A 61 3.32 1.89 11.39
N ILE A 62 4.54 2.01 11.92
CA ILE A 62 5.69 1.23 11.48
C ILE A 62 6.06 0.27 12.61
N VAL A 63 6.19 -1.01 12.27
CA VAL A 63 6.67 -2.05 13.17
C VAL A 63 7.96 -2.63 12.61
N HIS A 64 9.01 -2.66 13.42
CA HIS A 64 10.29 -3.24 13.07
C HIS A 64 10.56 -4.45 13.97
N VAL A 65 10.75 -5.62 13.36
CA VAL A 65 11.01 -6.88 14.08
C VAL A 65 12.49 -7.22 13.96
N THR A 66 13.23 -7.12 15.07
CA THR A 66 14.67 -7.38 15.13
C THR A 66 15.02 -8.52 16.07
N GLY A 67 16.22 -9.08 15.91
CA GLY A 67 16.71 -10.22 16.70
C GLY A 67 17.70 -11.09 15.94
N PRO A 68 18.31 -12.09 16.60
CA PRO A 68 19.34 -12.94 16.00
C PRO A 68 18.88 -13.66 14.71
N PRO A 69 19.82 -14.05 13.82
CA PRO A 69 19.50 -14.94 12.70
C PRO A 69 18.82 -16.22 13.19
N GLY A 70 17.84 -16.72 12.41
CA GLY A 70 17.15 -17.98 12.73
C GLY A 70 16.10 -17.93 13.85
N ILE A 71 15.95 -16.82 14.60
CA ILE A 71 15.00 -16.73 15.72
C ILE A 71 13.51 -16.65 15.30
N GLY A 72 13.20 -16.77 14.00
CA GLY A 72 11.82 -16.75 13.51
C GLY A 72 11.17 -15.37 13.37
N LYS A 73 11.95 -14.31 13.12
CA LYS A 73 11.42 -12.93 12.94
C LYS A 73 10.40 -12.84 11.81
N THR A 74 10.75 -13.36 10.64
CA THR A 74 9.87 -13.38 9.46
C THR A 74 8.61 -14.19 9.75
N ALA A 75 8.74 -15.35 10.41
CA ALA A 75 7.57 -16.15 10.80
C ALA A 75 6.63 -15.38 11.74
N LEU A 76 7.16 -14.72 12.78
CA LEU A 76 6.38 -13.89 13.70
C LEU A 76 5.68 -12.73 12.97
N ALA A 77 6.41 -12.00 12.15
CA ALA A 77 5.89 -10.85 11.43
C ALA A 77 4.81 -11.27 10.42
N LEU A 78 5.05 -12.35 9.67
CA LEU A 78 4.13 -12.86 8.66
C LEU A 78 2.86 -13.39 9.31
N HIS A 79 2.98 -14.13 10.41
CA HIS A 79 1.83 -14.63 11.14
C HIS A 79 0.99 -13.49 11.71
N ALA A 80 1.61 -12.44 12.26
CA ALA A 80 0.90 -11.24 12.68
C ALA A 80 0.23 -10.52 11.50
N ALA A 81 0.87 -10.45 10.33
CA ALA A 81 0.35 -9.84 9.11
C ALA A 81 -0.94 -10.52 8.63
N HIS A 82 -0.96 -11.86 8.58
CA HIS A 82 -2.17 -12.66 8.26
C HIS A 82 -3.32 -12.36 9.22
N ARG A 83 -3.03 -12.16 10.51
CA ARG A 83 -4.04 -11.91 11.55
C ARG A 83 -4.62 -10.50 11.55
N VAL A 84 -4.04 -9.58 10.76
CA VAL A 84 -4.54 -8.20 10.62
C VAL A 84 -4.99 -7.87 9.21
N GLU A 85 -5.09 -8.84 8.30
CA GLU A 85 -5.49 -8.62 6.90
C GLU A 85 -6.82 -7.85 6.78
N ASP A 86 -7.78 -8.09 7.68
CA ASP A 86 -9.06 -7.40 7.76
C ASP A 86 -8.92 -5.89 8.08
N ALA A 87 -7.85 -5.51 8.76
CA ALA A 87 -7.51 -4.10 8.99
C ALA A 87 -6.95 -3.42 7.73
N PHE A 88 -6.57 -4.17 6.69
CA PHE A 88 -5.98 -3.66 5.44
C PHE A 88 -6.79 -4.13 4.21
N PRO A 89 -8.04 -3.66 4.03
CA PRO A 89 -8.95 -4.11 3.00
C PRO A 89 -8.46 -3.79 1.58
N ASP A 90 -7.64 -2.76 1.43
CA ASP A 90 -7.15 -2.31 0.13
C ASP A 90 -5.93 -3.10 -0.36
N GLY A 91 -5.42 -4.00 0.49
CA GLY A 91 -4.50 -5.06 0.11
C GLY A 91 -3.28 -5.20 1.00
N GLN A 92 -2.46 -6.18 0.66
CA GLN A 92 -1.17 -6.48 1.26
C GLN A 92 -0.11 -6.64 0.17
N ILE A 93 1.01 -5.93 0.35
CA ILE A 93 2.17 -5.93 -0.55
C ILE A 93 3.32 -6.60 0.18
N HIS A 94 3.91 -7.61 -0.44
CA HIS A 94 5.11 -8.26 0.06
C HIS A 94 6.33 -7.80 -0.73
N VAL A 95 7.34 -7.34 -0.02
CA VAL A 95 8.60 -6.85 -0.57
C VAL A 95 9.74 -7.63 0.05
N GLN A 96 10.36 -8.51 -0.73
CA GLN A 96 11.61 -9.16 -0.33
C GLN A 96 12.80 -8.26 -0.68
N LEU A 97 13.62 -7.87 0.31
CA LEU A 97 14.76 -6.97 0.12
C LEU A 97 16.11 -7.70 -0.02
N ALA A 98 16.18 -8.96 0.39
CA ALA A 98 17.36 -9.84 0.30
C ALA A 98 18.62 -9.22 0.92
N GLY A 99 18.48 -8.50 2.03
CA GLY A 99 19.53 -7.73 2.70
C GLY A 99 20.66 -8.59 3.28
N ALA A 100 20.38 -9.84 3.64
CA ALA A 100 21.39 -10.80 4.06
C ALA A 100 22.11 -11.50 2.88
N SER A 101 21.70 -11.25 1.64
CA SER A 101 22.33 -11.80 0.42
C SER A 101 23.65 -11.10 0.11
N MET A 102 24.53 -11.81 -0.61
CA MET A 102 25.73 -11.22 -1.23
C MET A 102 25.40 -10.10 -2.24
N VAL A 103 24.18 -10.11 -2.80
CA VAL A 103 23.68 -9.09 -3.72
C VAL A 103 22.31 -8.62 -3.24
N PRO A 104 22.24 -7.66 -2.30
CA PRO A 104 20.98 -7.09 -1.86
C PRO A 104 20.22 -6.44 -3.01
N ARG A 105 18.89 -6.41 -2.91
CA ARG A 105 18.07 -5.84 -3.98
C ARG A 105 18.17 -4.32 -3.99
N LYS A 106 18.34 -3.78 -5.20
CA LYS A 106 18.30 -2.34 -5.45
C LYS A 106 16.89 -1.80 -5.22
N VAL A 107 16.77 -0.75 -4.40
CA VAL A 107 15.48 -0.12 -4.07
C VAL A 107 14.70 0.31 -5.31
N ALA A 108 15.40 0.82 -6.34
CA ALA A 108 14.78 1.17 -7.61
C ALA A 108 14.03 -0.02 -8.25
N ALA A 109 14.63 -1.21 -8.25
CA ALA A 109 14.04 -2.41 -8.83
C ALA A 109 12.80 -2.84 -8.05
N VAL A 110 12.90 -2.84 -6.71
CA VAL A 110 11.80 -3.14 -5.79
C VAL A 110 10.62 -2.19 -6.02
N LEU A 111 10.85 -0.87 -6.01
CA LEU A 111 9.80 0.11 -6.27
C LEU A 111 9.17 -0.07 -7.66
N GLY A 112 9.97 -0.38 -8.68
CA GLY A 112 9.47 -0.64 -10.03
C GLY A 112 8.57 -1.89 -10.11
N GLU A 113 8.83 -2.92 -9.31
CA GLU A 113 7.96 -4.10 -9.19
C GLU A 113 6.65 -3.77 -8.48
N VAL A 114 6.72 -3.05 -7.37
CA VAL A 114 5.53 -2.64 -6.61
C VAL A 114 4.64 -1.72 -7.45
N LEU A 115 5.21 -0.76 -8.17
CA LEU A 115 4.45 0.12 -9.08
C LEU A 115 3.74 -0.67 -10.19
N ARG A 116 4.39 -1.70 -10.76
CA ARG A 116 3.72 -2.61 -11.71
C ARG A 116 2.57 -3.36 -11.08
N ALA A 117 2.75 -3.87 -9.87
CA ALA A 117 1.67 -4.54 -9.13
C ALA A 117 0.49 -3.58 -8.83
N LEU A 118 0.78 -2.30 -8.59
CA LEU A 118 -0.21 -1.22 -8.44
C LEU A 118 -0.76 -0.71 -9.78
N GLY A 119 -0.49 -1.40 -10.89
CA GLY A 119 -1.04 -1.15 -12.23
C GLY A 119 -0.39 0.01 -12.99
N VAL A 120 0.80 0.46 -12.60
CA VAL A 120 1.58 1.40 -13.41
C VAL A 120 2.17 0.64 -14.60
N ARG A 121 1.89 1.12 -15.82
CA ARG A 121 2.43 0.51 -17.04
C ARG A 121 3.95 0.66 -17.06
N PRO A 122 4.71 -0.33 -17.58
CA PRO A 122 6.18 -0.28 -17.58
C PRO A 122 6.78 1.02 -18.15
N GLY A 123 6.18 1.60 -19.19
CA GLY A 123 6.64 2.86 -19.79
C GLY A 123 6.31 4.12 -18.99
N ASP A 124 5.44 4.03 -17.98
CA ASP A 124 5.08 5.15 -17.10
C ASP A 124 5.85 5.11 -15.76
N ILE A 125 6.72 4.12 -15.55
CA ILE A 125 7.52 4.00 -14.33
C ILE A 125 8.70 4.98 -14.42
N PRO A 126 8.85 5.93 -13.49
CA PRO A 126 9.95 6.89 -13.53
C PRO A 126 11.32 6.23 -13.43
N ASP A 127 12.38 6.91 -13.86
CA ASP A 127 13.74 6.33 -13.83
C ASP A 127 14.44 6.44 -12.47
N THR A 128 14.13 7.49 -11.71
CA THR A 128 14.79 7.76 -10.42
C THR A 128 14.09 7.10 -9.25
N VAL A 129 14.84 6.81 -8.19
CA VAL A 129 14.29 6.22 -6.94
C VAL A 129 13.30 7.20 -6.31
N GLU A 130 13.63 8.49 -6.30
CA GLU A 130 12.84 9.56 -5.71
C GLU A 130 11.48 9.68 -6.40
N ALA A 131 11.47 9.67 -7.73
CA ALA A 131 10.24 9.75 -8.52
C ALA A 131 9.40 8.47 -8.39
N ARG A 132 10.04 7.29 -8.37
CA ARG A 132 9.34 6.02 -8.09
C ARG A 132 8.71 6.01 -6.70
N ALA A 133 9.43 6.49 -5.69
CA ALA A 133 8.92 6.57 -4.32
C ALA A 133 7.74 7.56 -4.21
N ALA A 134 7.81 8.69 -4.91
CA ALA A 134 6.70 9.64 -4.98
C ALA A 134 5.46 9.04 -5.68
N ALA A 135 5.65 8.35 -6.81
CA ALA A 135 4.58 7.63 -7.50
C ALA A 135 3.97 6.54 -6.61
N TYR A 136 4.82 5.80 -5.89
CA TYR A 136 4.40 4.75 -4.97
C TYR A 136 3.53 5.32 -3.84
N ARG A 137 3.97 6.39 -3.17
CA ARG A 137 3.17 7.06 -2.13
C ARG A 137 1.84 7.56 -2.68
N SER A 138 1.84 8.14 -3.88
CA SER A 138 0.62 8.63 -4.53
C SER A 138 -0.38 7.50 -4.83
N ARG A 139 0.10 6.29 -5.13
CA ARG A 139 -0.75 5.10 -5.37
C ARG A 139 -1.30 4.47 -4.09
N LEU A 140 -0.69 4.76 -2.94
CA LEU A 140 -1.14 4.29 -1.63
C LEU A 140 -1.93 5.35 -0.85
N ALA A 141 -1.93 6.61 -1.28
CA ALA A 141 -2.63 7.68 -0.59
C ALA A 141 -4.12 7.36 -0.43
N GLY A 142 -4.64 7.52 0.79
CA GLY A 142 -6.03 7.24 1.14
C GLY A 142 -6.42 5.75 1.12
N ARG A 143 -5.46 4.83 1.07
CA ARG A 143 -5.71 3.38 1.05
C ARG A 143 -5.08 2.70 2.27
N ARG A 144 -5.82 1.81 2.91
CA ARG A 144 -5.33 0.95 3.99
C ARG A 144 -4.66 -0.29 3.41
N VAL A 145 -3.37 -0.14 3.08
CA VAL A 145 -2.52 -1.21 2.55
C VAL A 145 -1.44 -1.61 3.55
N LEU A 146 -1.30 -2.91 3.80
CA LEU A 146 -0.17 -3.44 4.58
C LEU A 146 1.04 -3.62 3.68
N VAL A 147 2.18 -3.03 4.06
CA VAL A 147 3.46 -3.21 3.36
C VAL A 147 4.37 -4.06 4.23
N PHE A 148 4.59 -5.30 3.81
CA PHE A 148 5.49 -6.24 4.47
C PHE A 148 6.85 -6.22 3.78
N ALA A 149 7.83 -5.53 4.36
CA ALA A 149 9.21 -5.51 3.89
C ALA A 149 10.05 -6.52 4.67
N ASP A 150 10.49 -7.58 4.00
CA ASP A 150 11.27 -8.67 4.60
C ASP A 150 12.75 -8.57 4.23
N ASP A 151 13.58 -9.08 5.14
CA ASP A 151 15.03 -9.18 5.00
C ASP A 151 15.71 -7.85 4.59
N ALA A 152 15.42 -6.75 5.29
CA ALA A 152 16.13 -5.48 5.07
C ALA A 152 17.55 -5.53 5.65
N ALA A 153 18.55 -5.06 4.90
CA ALA A 153 19.91 -4.87 5.42
C ALA A 153 20.00 -3.63 6.32
N ASP A 154 19.34 -2.54 5.90
CA ASP A 154 19.39 -1.25 6.58
C ASP A 154 18.14 -0.39 6.32
N ALA A 155 18.08 0.75 7.00
CA ALA A 155 16.98 1.70 6.86
C ALA A 155 16.92 2.38 5.48
N ALA A 156 18.02 2.44 4.72
CA ALA A 156 18.03 3.05 3.39
C ALA A 156 17.24 2.20 2.38
N GLN A 157 17.17 0.88 2.57
CA GLN A 157 16.29 0.03 1.77
C GLN A 157 14.79 0.24 2.08
N VAL A 158 14.45 0.57 3.33
CA VAL A 158 13.07 0.66 3.79
C VAL A 158 12.47 2.06 3.62
N ARG A 159 13.24 3.13 3.87
CA ARG A 159 12.75 4.52 3.85
C ARG A 159 11.95 4.88 2.57
N PRO A 160 12.39 4.51 1.35
CA PRO A 160 11.65 4.84 0.14
C PRO A 160 10.33 4.06 -0.05
N LEU A 161 10.12 2.98 0.73
CA LEU A 161 8.92 2.14 0.72
C LEU A 161 7.90 2.55 1.80
N LEU A 162 8.22 3.57 2.61
CA LEU A 162 7.28 4.06 3.61
C LEU A 162 6.14 4.86 2.95
N PRO A 163 4.88 4.60 3.32
CA PRO A 163 3.74 5.40 2.87
C PRO A 163 3.85 6.85 3.38
N GLY A 164 3.32 7.81 2.61
CA GLY A 164 3.42 9.23 2.92
C GLY A 164 2.32 9.79 3.81
N GLU A 165 1.12 9.22 3.71
CA GLU A 165 -0.08 9.68 4.40
C GLU A 165 -0.83 8.49 5.02
N PRO A 166 -1.63 8.71 6.07
CA PRO A 166 -2.60 7.72 6.56
C PRO A 166 -3.60 7.32 5.47
N GLY A 167 -4.08 6.08 5.58
CA GLY A 167 -5.24 5.57 4.84
C GLY A 167 -6.37 5.21 5.78
#